data_AF-A0A438C8M3-F1
#
_entry.id   AF-A0A438C8M3-F1
#
_cell.length_a   1.000
_cell.length_b   1.000
_cell.length_c   1.000
_cell.angle_alpha   90.00
_cell.angle_beta   90.00
_cell.angle_gamma   90.00
#
_symmetry.space_group_name_H-M   'P 1'
#
loop_
_entity.id
_entity.type
_entity.pdbx_description
1 polymer ?
#
loop_
_entity_poly.entity_id
_entity_poly.type
_entity_poly.pdbx_seq_one_letter_code
_entity_poly.pdbx_strand_id
1 'polypeptide(L)'
;MRLFAKDDYRKSKRGQPPDYVLKEAKNTSKFFKCIGSFHHVENGDVSMGGRSAYLALSEEDYEARELKKPSIGKEYFIHKNLEAIVTNYPYRKNLAEEDIVKESRVRLALIDFLRGLVEFDPAKRWSPFQASKHPFVTGEPFTCPYRPPAETPRVVSGSIY
;
A
#
# COMPACT_ATOMS: atom_id res chain seq x y z
N MET A 1 6.92 15.40 28.61
CA MET A 1 6.15 14.38 27.87
C MET A 1 4.98 15.07 27.19
N ARG A 2 5.08 15.39 25.89
CA ARG A 2 3.99 16.04 25.15
C ARG A 2 3.06 14.97 24.58
N LEU A 3 1.82 15.07 25.04
CA LEU A 3 0.62 14.45 24.49
C LEU A 3 0.39 14.95 23.07
N PHE A 4 0.63 14.12 22.05
CA PHE A 4 -0.07 14.11 20.76
C PHE A 4 0.16 12.70 20.19
N ALA A 5 -0.86 11.86 20.03
CA ALA A 5 -1.50 11.71 18.73
C ALA A 5 -2.86 11.01 18.87
N LYS A 6 -3.89 11.75 19.28
CA LYS A 6 -5.30 11.32 19.11
C LYS A 6 -5.82 11.59 17.68
N ASP A 7 -5.06 12.33 16.87
CA ASP A 7 -5.53 12.80 15.55
C ASP A 7 -4.94 12.06 14.34
N ASP A 8 -3.89 11.26 14.54
CA ASP A 8 -3.07 10.78 13.41
C ASP A 8 -3.54 9.46 12.77
N TYR A 9 -4.48 8.74 13.38
CA TYR A 9 -5.12 7.59 12.71
C TYR A 9 -6.06 8.02 11.58
N ARG A 10 -6.53 9.27 11.60
CA ARG A 10 -7.44 9.84 10.58
C ARG A 10 -6.73 10.23 9.27
N LYS A 11 -5.40 10.14 9.19
CA LYS A 11 -4.64 10.67 8.03
C LYS A 11 -3.48 9.78 7.58
N SER A 12 -3.66 8.45 7.64
CA SER A 12 -2.93 7.57 6.73
C SER A 12 -3.33 7.95 5.30
N LYS A 13 -2.42 8.54 4.52
CA LYS A 13 -2.65 8.89 3.11
C LYS A 13 -2.80 7.67 2.18
N ARG A 14 -2.75 6.43 2.69
CA ARG A 14 -3.42 5.32 2.01
C ARG A 14 -4.87 5.36 2.45
N GLY A 15 -5.75 5.86 1.58
CA GLY A 15 -7.20 5.84 1.81
C GLY A 15 -7.69 4.44 2.16
N GLN A 16 -8.87 4.36 2.77
CA GLN A 16 -9.49 3.08 3.10
C GLN A 16 -9.48 2.16 1.86
N PRO A 17 -9.11 0.88 2.01
CA PRO A 17 -9.14 -0.04 0.89
C PRO A 17 -10.52 -0.11 0.25
N PRO A 18 -10.59 -0.36 -1.07
CA PRO A 18 -11.88 -0.56 -1.75
C PRO A 18 -12.68 -1.71 -1.14
N ASP A 19 -14.01 -1.58 -1.17
CA ASP A 19 -14.93 -2.54 -0.56
C ASP A 19 -14.76 -3.97 -1.07
N TYR A 20 -14.41 -4.17 -2.34
CA TYR A 20 -14.16 -5.51 -2.89
C TYR A 20 -12.95 -6.18 -2.21
N VAL A 21 -11.88 -5.41 -1.95
CA VAL A 21 -10.69 -5.92 -1.25
C VAL A 21 -11.06 -6.26 0.19
N LEU A 22 -11.83 -5.40 0.86
CA LEU A 22 -12.28 -5.66 2.23
C LEU A 22 -13.23 -6.87 2.30
N LYS A 23 -14.09 -7.06 1.30
CA LYS A 23 -15.01 -8.21 1.26
C LYS A 23 -14.28 -9.54 1.16
N GLU A 24 -13.16 -9.59 0.43
CA GLU A 24 -12.38 -10.81 0.19
C GLU A 24 -11.26 -11.03 1.24
N ALA A 25 -10.89 -9.98 1.98
CA ALA A 25 -9.79 -10.07 2.94
C ALA A 25 -10.15 -10.89 4.20
N LYS A 26 -9.25 -11.81 4.56
CA LYS A 26 -9.42 -12.74 5.70
C LYS A 26 -9.63 -12.06 7.04
N ASN A 27 -8.99 -10.92 7.26
CA ASN A 27 -8.97 -10.22 8.55
C ASN A 27 -9.88 -8.99 8.58
N THR A 28 -10.81 -8.83 7.63
CA THR A 28 -11.65 -7.63 7.57
C THR A 28 -12.48 -7.46 8.83
N SER A 29 -13.13 -8.51 9.32
CA SER A 29 -13.93 -8.46 10.54
C SER A 29 -13.11 -8.11 11.79
N LYS A 30 -11.79 -8.33 11.78
CA LYS A 30 -10.90 -7.98 12.90
C LYS A 30 -10.59 -6.48 12.98
N PHE A 31 -10.54 -5.79 11.85
CA PHE A 31 -10.11 -4.38 11.78
C PHE A 31 -11.18 -3.42 11.25
N PHE A 32 -12.28 -3.95 10.72
CA PHE A 32 -13.38 -3.18 10.16
C PHE A 32 -14.72 -3.71 10.68
N LYS A 33 -15.67 -2.79 10.88
CA LYS A 33 -17.09 -3.12 11.03
C LYS A 33 -17.80 -2.92 9.70
N CYS A 34 -18.63 -3.88 9.33
CA CYS A 34 -19.56 -3.72 8.23
C CYS A 34 -20.73 -2.85 8.72
N ILE A 35 -20.94 -1.69 8.09
CA ILE A 35 -21.98 -0.72 8.45
C ILE A 35 -23.22 -0.83 7.54
N GLY A 36 -23.24 -1.80 6.62
CA GLY A 36 -24.36 -2.07 5.73
C GLY A 36 -24.41 -1.12 4.53
N SER A 37 -24.92 -1.64 3.41
CA SER A 37 -25.21 -0.85 2.21
C SER A 37 -26.51 -0.08 2.42
N PHE A 38 -26.43 1.23 2.60
CA PHE A 38 -27.62 2.08 2.47
C PHE A 38 -27.91 2.23 0.98
N HIS A 39 -28.73 1.32 0.43
CA HIS A 39 -29.50 1.65 -0.77
C HIS A 39 -30.48 2.76 -0.39
N HIS A 40 -30.19 4.00 -0.79
CA HIS A 40 -31.21 5.04 -0.82
C HIS A 40 -32.07 4.81 -2.06
N VAL A 41 -33.29 4.32 -1.84
CA VAL A 41 -34.37 4.30 -2.83
C VAL A 41 -34.80 5.76 -3.08
N GLU A 42 -34.79 6.14 -4.35
CA GLU A 42 -35.54 7.22 -5.02
C GLU A 42 -35.79 8.53 -4.24
N ASN A 43 -35.13 9.61 -4.66
CA ASN A 43 -35.76 10.82 -5.23
C ASN A 43 -34.69 11.88 -5.46
N GLY A 44 -34.75 12.50 -6.64
CA GLY A 44 -33.66 13.30 -7.21
C GLY A 44 -33.22 14.46 -6.33
N ASP A 45 -31.97 14.41 -5.89
CA ASP A 45 -31.12 15.59 -5.84
C ASP A 45 -29.63 15.19 -5.93
N VAL A 46 -28.87 15.96 -6.68
CA VAL A 46 -27.45 15.71 -6.97
C VAL A 46 -26.63 16.20 -5.77
N SER A 47 -25.93 15.29 -5.06
CA SER A 47 -24.56 15.47 -4.52
C SER A 47 -24.25 14.56 -3.31
N MET A 48 -23.04 13.98 -3.33
CA MET A 48 -22.29 13.30 -2.24
C MET A 48 -22.54 11.81 -1.95
N GLY A 49 -21.95 10.97 -2.82
CA GLY A 49 -20.77 10.18 -2.42
C GLY A 49 -21.02 8.87 -1.67
N GLY A 50 -20.90 7.76 -2.41
CA GLY A 50 -20.96 6.38 -1.91
C GLY A 50 -20.10 6.17 -0.65
N ARG A 51 -20.76 6.00 0.48
CA ARG A 51 -20.12 5.56 1.72
C ARG A 51 -19.72 4.11 1.56
N SER A 52 -18.48 3.78 1.90
CA SER A 52 -18.02 2.39 1.97
C SER A 52 -18.93 1.57 2.89
N ALA A 53 -19.19 0.32 2.54
CA ALA A 53 -19.91 -0.63 3.39
C ALA A 53 -19.12 -1.01 4.66
N TYR A 54 -17.83 -0.62 4.72
CA TYR A 54 -16.93 -0.91 5.84
C TYR A 54 -16.45 0.38 6.49
N LEU A 55 -16.21 0.30 7.79
CA LEU A 55 -15.60 1.36 8.58
C LEU A 55 -14.51 0.76 9.44
N ALA A 56 -13.31 1.35 9.43
CA ALA A 56 -12.23 0.93 10.32
C ALA A 56 -12.69 1.03 11.79
N LEU A 57 -12.33 0.03 12.59
CA LEU A 57 -12.60 0.05 14.03
C LEU A 57 -11.79 1.18 14.69
N SER A 58 -12.37 1.81 15.72
CA SER A 58 -11.60 2.67 16.61
C SER A 58 -10.66 1.82 17.49
N GLU A 59 -9.74 2.48 18.20
CA GLU A 59 -8.87 1.82 19.18
C GLU A 59 -9.72 1.11 20.25
N GLU A 60 -10.75 1.78 20.75
CA GLU A 60 -11.67 1.23 21.76
C GLU A 60 -12.47 0.04 21.22
N ASP A 61 -12.99 0.15 19.99
CA ASP A 61 -13.69 -0.95 19.31
C ASP A 61 -12.78 -2.19 19.17
N TYR A 62 -11.50 -1.99 18.81
CA TYR A 62 -10.53 -3.07 18.68
C TYR A 62 -10.13 -3.68 20.04
N GLU A 63 -9.86 -2.84 21.05
CA GLU A 63 -9.51 -3.28 22.40
C GLU A 63 -10.61 -4.13 23.03
N ALA A 64 -11.87 -3.70 22.90
CA ALA A 64 -13.02 -4.44 23.42
C ALA A 64 -13.18 -5.82 22.75
N ARG A 65 -12.83 -5.92 21.45
CA ARG A 65 -13.02 -7.13 20.66
C ARG A 65 -11.88 -8.14 20.83
N GLU A 66 -10.65 -7.66 20.88
CA GLU A 66 -9.45 -8.49 20.98
C GLU A 66 -8.96 -8.64 22.43
N LEU A 67 -9.62 -7.97 23.38
CA LEU A 67 -9.24 -7.91 24.80
C LEU A 67 -7.77 -7.51 24.99
N LYS A 68 -7.25 -6.68 24.08
CA LYS A 68 -5.84 -6.33 24.01
C LYS A 68 -5.65 -4.91 23.54
N LYS A 69 -4.87 -4.16 24.32
CA LYS A 69 -4.36 -2.84 23.95
C LYS A 69 -3.40 -2.93 22.75
N PRO A 70 -3.61 -2.17 21.67
CA PRO A 70 -2.62 -2.11 20.60
C PRO A 70 -1.30 -1.54 21.11
N SER A 71 -0.20 -2.16 20.71
CA SER A 71 1.14 -1.64 21.00
C SER A 71 1.49 -0.56 19.97
N ILE A 72 1.93 0.60 20.46
CA ILE A 72 2.48 1.65 19.59
C ILE A 72 3.79 1.14 18.98
N GLY A 73 3.86 1.11 17.65
CA GLY A 73 5.07 0.73 16.91
C GLY A 73 6.15 1.81 16.99
N LYS A 74 7.39 1.43 16.68
CA LYS A 74 8.49 2.38 16.52
C LYS A 74 8.34 3.14 15.21
N GLU A 75 8.58 4.44 15.24
CA GLU A 75 8.68 5.27 14.04
C GLU A 75 10.11 5.16 13.49
N TYR A 76 10.27 4.44 12.38
CA TYR A 76 11.57 4.21 11.74
C TYR A 76 11.96 5.31 10.75
N PHE A 77 10.99 6.07 10.26
CA PHE A 77 11.19 7.07 9.21
C PHE A 77 10.53 8.38 9.60
N ILE A 78 11.22 9.48 9.32
CA ILE A 78 10.67 10.84 9.46
C ILE A 78 9.58 11.09 8.41
N HIS A 79 9.72 10.48 7.23
CA HIS A 79 8.76 10.60 6.14
C HIS A 79 7.75 9.44 6.18
N LYS A 80 6.46 9.74 5.95
CA LYS A 80 5.36 8.76 5.94
C LYS A 80 4.98 8.26 4.54
N ASN A 81 5.71 8.67 3.51
CA ASN A 81 5.43 8.40 2.10
C ASN A 81 6.66 7.74 1.44
N LEU A 82 6.45 6.70 0.64
CA LEU A 82 7.52 5.88 0.07
C LEU A 82 8.48 6.70 -0.79
N GLU A 83 7.93 7.56 -1.66
CA GLU A 83 8.72 8.43 -2.53
C GLU A 83 9.61 9.36 -1.71
N ALA A 84 9.06 9.97 -0.66
CA ALA A 84 9.80 10.84 0.22
C ALA A 84 10.86 10.09 1.05
N ILE A 85 10.57 8.87 1.53
CA ILE A 85 11.53 8.04 2.27
C ILE A 85 12.76 7.74 1.39
N VAL A 86 12.53 7.31 0.15
CA VAL A 86 13.62 6.91 -0.75
C VAL A 86 14.37 8.13 -1.29
N THR A 87 13.66 9.17 -1.72
CA THR A 87 14.27 10.35 -2.36
C THR A 87 15.10 11.16 -1.37
N ASN A 88 14.66 11.29 -0.11
CA ASN A 88 15.35 12.07 0.91
C ASN A 88 16.34 11.25 1.74
N TYR A 89 16.57 9.97 1.41
CA TYR A 89 17.59 9.20 2.10
C TYR A 89 18.97 9.87 1.89
N PRO A 90 19.80 10.05 2.94
CA PRO A 90 21.06 10.77 2.80
C PRO A 90 21.99 10.11 1.77
N TYR A 91 22.56 10.92 0.87
CA TYR A 91 23.65 10.48 0.00
C TYR A 91 24.93 10.26 0.83
N ARG A 92 25.85 9.46 0.30
CA ARG A 92 27.20 9.35 0.88
C ARG A 92 27.90 10.71 0.79
N LYS A 93 28.80 10.99 1.74
CA LYS A 93 29.60 12.22 1.71
C LYS A 93 30.60 12.15 0.55
N ASN A 94 30.91 13.30 -0.06
CA ASN A 94 31.92 13.46 -1.12
C ASN A 94 31.65 12.65 -2.40
N LEU A 95 30.39 12.43 -2.76
CA LEU A 95 30.03 11.86 -4.06
C LEU A 95 30.29 12.88 -5.18
N ALA A 96 30.76 12.39 -6.33
CA ALA A 96 30.79 13.17 -7.56
C ALA A 96 29.35 13.42 -8.05
N GLU A 97 29.14 14.54 -8.75
CA GLU A 97 27.81 14.91 -9.25
C GLU A 97 27.23 13.82 -10.19
N GLU A 98 28.08 13.19 -11.00
CA GLU A 98 27.71 12.09 -11.89
C GLU A 98 27.15 10.88 -11.11
N ASP A 99 27.75 10.56 -9.96
CA ASP A 99 27.29 9.48 -9.10
C ASP A 99 25.98 9.84 -8.39
N ILE A 100 25.78 11.11 -8.02
CA ILE A 100 24.50 11.59 -7.45
C ILE A 100 23.38 11.43 -8.49
N VAL A 101 23.63 11.83 -9.74
CA VAL A 101 22.66 11.67 -10.83
C VAL A 101 22.37 10.20 -11.10
N LYS A 102 23.40 9.34 -11.10
CA LYS A 102 23.25 7.89 -11.26
C LYS A 102 22.42 7.28 -10.13
N GLU A 103 22.73 7.61 -8.87
CA GLU A 103 21.99 7.13 -7.70
C GLU A 103 20.53 7.64 -7.71
N SER A 104 20.29 8.89 -8.10
CA SER A 104 18.94 9.45 -8.23
C SER A 104 18.08 8.64 -9.22
N ARG A 105 18.65 8.24 -10.37
CA ARG A 105 17.97 7.34 -11.33
C ARG A 105 17.68 5.96 -10.75
N VAL A 106 18.62 5.40 -9.99
CA VAL A 106 18.41 4.11 -9.29
C VAL A 106 17.31 4.23 -8.23
N ARG A 107 17.24 5.35 -7.50
CA ARG A 107 16.16 5.63 -6.53
C ARG A 107 14.79 5.70 -7.21
N LEU A 108 14.69 6.31 -8.39
CA LEU A 108 13.44 6.30 -9.16
C LEU A 108 13.00 4.88 -9.56
N ALA A 109 13.95 4.07 -10.04
CA ALA A 109 13.68 2.67 -10.34
C ALA A 109 13.26 1.87 -9.10
N LEU A 110 13.88 2.11 -7.95
CA LEU A 110 13.53 1.48 -6.67
C LEU A 110 12.11 1.86 -6.23
N ILE A 111 11.73 3.13 -6.36
CA ILE A 111 10.38 3.60 -6.03
C ILE A 111 9.34 2.87 -6.89
N ASP A 112 9.54 2.81 -8.20
CA ASP A 112 8.63 2.13 -9.12
C ASP A 112 8.51 0.63 -8.80
N PHE A 113 9.67 0.00 -8.53
CA PHE A 113 9.74 -1.40 -8.11
C PHE A 113 8.94 -1.68 -6.83
N LEU A 114 9.17 -0.88 -5.79
CA LEU A 114 8.48 -1.03 -4.50
C LEU A 114 6.99 -0.71 -4.59
N ARG A 115 6.56 0.20 -5.47
CA ARG A 115 5.13 0.45 -5.71
C ARG A 115 4.42 -0.80 -6.22
N GLY A 116 5.03 -1.51 -7.16
CA GLY A 116 4.47 -2.77 -7.68
C GLY A 116 4.44 -3.90 -6.65
N LEU A 117 5.46 -4.00 -5.79
CA LEU A 117 5.54 -5.04 -4.74
C LEU A 117 4.64 -4.77 -3.53
N VAL A 118 4.55 -3.51 -3.10
CA VAL A 118 3.79 -3.08 -1.91
C VAL A 118 2.41 -2.53 -2.31
N GLU A 119 1.92 -2.95 -3.47
CA GLU A 119 0.54 -2.74 -3.90
C GLU A 119 -0.40 -3.43 -2.91
N PHE A 120 -1.36 -2.66 -2.43
CA PHE A 120 -2.29 -3.10 -1.40
C PHE A 120 -3.25 -4.16 -1.95
N ASP A 121 -3.80 -3.92 -3.14
CA ASP A 121 -4.68 -4.87 -3.82
C ASP A 121 -3.88 -6.08 -4.32
N PRO A 122 -4.10 -7.29 -3.75
CA PRO A 122 -3.36 -8.48 -4.15
C PRO A 122 -3.49 -8.80 -5.65
N ALA A 123 -4.60 -8.43 -6.29
CA ALA A 123 -4.83 -8.69 -7.72
C ALA A 123 -4.00 -7.77 -8.63
N LYS A 124 -3.60 -6.59 -8.15
CA LYS A 124 -2.76 -5.63 -8.89
C LYS A 124 -1.27 -5.75 -8.52
N ARG A 125 -0.96 -6.46 -7.44
CA ARG A 125 0.41 -6.66 -6.95
C ARG A 125 1.22 -7.47 -7.95
N TRP A 126 2.45 -7.03 -8.21
CA TRP A 126 3.34 -7.76 -9.09
C TRP A 126 3.72 -9.11 -8.48
N SER A 127 3.68 -10.15 -9.29
CA SER A 127 4.22 -11.45 -8.93
C SER A 127 5.75 -11.39 -8.81
N PRO A 128 6.39 -12.38 -8.17
CA PRO A 128 7.84 -12.52 -8.19
C PRO A 128 8.42 -12.59 -9.61
N PHE A 129 7.72 -13.26 -10.54
CA PHE A 129 8.18 -13.40 -11.92
C PHE A 129 8.14 -12.06 -12.66
N GLN A 130 7.03 -11.32 -12.55
CA GLN A 130 6.90 -9.97 -13.10
C GLN A 130 7.97 -9.03 -12.53
N ALA A 131 8.11 -9.01 -11.20
CA ALA A 131 9.07 -8.18 -10.49
C ALA A 131 10.53 -8.48 -10.90
N SER A 132 10.87 -9.76 -11.17
CA SER A 132 12.22 -10.16 -11.58
C SER A 132 12.70 -9.51 -12.89
N LYS A 133 11.78 -8.99 -13.70
CA LYS A 133 12.05 -8.36 -15.00
C LYS A 133 12.11 -6.84 -14.93
N HIS A 134 11.95 -6.25 -13.74
CA HIS A 134 11.99 -4.81 -13.55
C HIS A 134 13.43 -4.25 -13.67
N PRO A 135 13.65 -3.06 -14.29
CA PRO A 135 14.98 -2.44 -14.46
C PRO A 135 15.83 -2.33 -13.19
N PHE A 136 15.20 -2.04 -12.05
CA PHE A 136 15.87 -2.04 -10.73
C PHE A 136 16.57 -3.36 -10.41
N VAL A 137 16.01 -4.50 -10.83
CA VAL A 137 16.56 -5.84 -10.59
C VAL A 137 17.55 -6.24 -11.69
N THR A 138 17.23 -5.93 -12.95
CA THR A 138 18.04 -6.37 -14.10
C THR A 138 19.28 -5.49 -14.33
N GLY A 139 19.30 -4.27 -13.79
CA GLY A 139 20.36 -3.29 -14.05
C GLY A 139 20.18 -2.50 -15.35
N GLU A 140 19.11 -2.78 -16.10
CA GLU A 140 18.78 -2.02 -17.31
C GLU A 140 18.39 -0.57 -16.96
N PRO A 141 18.57 0.39 -17.89
CA PRO A 141 18.18 1.77 -17.66
C PRO A 141 16.67 1.91 -17.39
N PHE A 142 16.31 2.54 -16.26
CA PHE A 142 14.93 2.93 -15.97
C PHE A 142 14.58 4.24 -16.68
N THR A 143 13.83 4.14 -17.78
CA THR A 143 13.47 5.29 -18.64
C THR A 143 11.99 5.67 -18.55
N CYS A 144 11.12 4.74 -18.15
CA CYS A 144 9.69 4.95 -18.01
C CYS A 144 9.11 4.04 -16.91
N PRO A 145 7.90 4.35 -16.41
CA PRO A 145 7.21 3.47 -15.45
C PRO A 145 7.07 2.05 -15.99
N TYR A 146 7.46 1.07 -15.18
CA TYR A 146 7.47 -0.32 -15.60
C TYR A 146 6.06 -0.87 -15.74
N ARG A 147 5.84 -1.61 -16.83
CA ARG A 147 4.60 -2.36 -17.05
C ARG A 147 4.94 -3.84 -17.03
N PRO A 148 4.47 -4.60 -16.03
CA PRO A 148 4.79 -6.01 -15.95
C PRO A 148 4.18 -6.75 -17.14
N PRO A 149 4.87 -7.77 -17.69
CA PRO A 149 4.28 -8.62 -18.72
C PRO A 149 3.08 -9.38 -18.13
N ALA A 150 2.08 -9.63 -18.98
CA ALA A 150 0.97 -10.50 -18.60
C ALA A 150 1.50 -11.90 -18.28
N GLU A 151 1.11 -12.45 -17.14
CA GLU A 151 1.41 -13.83 -16.84
C GLU A 151 0.44 -14.72 -17.60
N THR A 152 0.97 -15.70 -18.33
CA THR A 152 0.13 -16.79 -18.78
C THR A 152 -0.32 -17.59 -17.57
N PRO A 153 -1.60 -18.01 -17.49
CA PRO A 153 -2.05 -18.87 -16.41
C PRO A 153 -1.13 -20.08 -16.33
N ARG A 154 -0.50 -20.28 -15.17
CA ARG A 154 0.25 -21.52 -14.94
C ARG A 154 -0.78 -22.64 -14.95
N VAL A 155 -0.84 -23.39 -16.05
CA VAL A 155 -1.57 -24.66 -16.09
C VAL A 155 -0.90 -25.51 -15.02
N VAL A 156 -1.57 -25.68 -13.88
CA VAL A 156 -1.12 -26.60 -12.85
C VAL A 156 -1.18 -27.97 -13.49
N SER A 157 -0.04 -28.49 -13.93
CA SER A 157 0.09 -29.86 -14.37
C SER A 157 -0.11 -30.70 -13.12
N GLY A 158 -1.37 -31.07 -12.85
CA GLY A 158 -1.69 -32.00 -11.79
C GLY A 158 -1.01 -33.32 -12.12
N SER A 159 0.15 -33.57 -11.51
CA SER A 159 0.67 -34.92 -11.40
C SER A 159 -0.26 -35.69 -10.47
N ILE A 160 -1.23 -36.33 -11.10
CA ILE A 160 -1.97 -37.45 -10.55
C ILE A 160 -0.95 -38.58 -10.37
N TYR A 161 -0.64 -38.91 -9.12
CA TYR A 161 -0.13 -40.21 -8.71
C TYR A 161 -1.03 -40.71 -7.58
#